data_AF-A0ABD8AAP1-F1
#
_entry.id   AF-A0ABD8AAP1-F1
#
_cell.length_a   1.000
_cell.length_b   1.000
_cell.length_c   1.000
_cell.angle_alpha   90.00
_cell.angle_beta   90.00
_cell.angle_gamma   90.00
#
_symmetry.space_group_name_H-M   'P 1'
#
loop_
_entity.id
_entity.type
_entity.pdbx_description
1 polymer ?
#
loop_
_entity_poly.entity_id
_entity_poly.type
_entity_poly.pdbx_seq_one_letter_code
_entity_poly.pdbx_strand_id
1 'polypeptide(L)' 'MSSATSDTGSQIKRIPVKKPTWRDLHDLKEAGESYDELLSRMIRRERDYRDWKMIVEIEETGEFVAFDPDDLLQDD' A
#
# COMPACT_ATOMS: atom_id res chain seq x y z
N MET A 1 -26.50 -6.40 -33.00
CA MET A 1 -26.18 -6.27 -31.56
C MET A 1 -24.67 -6.37 -31.45
N SER A 2 -23.99 -5.22 -31.43
CA SER A 2 -22.53 -5.17 -31.39
C SER A 2 -22.09 -5.45 -29.96
N SER A 3 -21.51 -6.63 -29.73
CA SER A 3 -20.84 -6.94 -28.47
C SER A 3 -19.73 -5.94 -28.26
N ALA A 4 -19.92 -5.04 -27.30
CA ALA A 4 -18.85 -4.23 -26.77
C ALA A 4 -17.90 -5.18 -26.03
N THR A 5 -16.85 -5.64 -26.72
CA THR A 5 -15.68 -6.15 -26.02
C THR A 5 -15.11 -4.96 -25.27
N SER A 6 -15.37 -4.90 -23.96
CA SER A 6 -14.63 -4.03 -23.06
C SER A 6 -13.17 -4.45 -23.16
N ASP A 7 -12.45 -3.78 -24.05
CA ASP A 7 -11.00 -3.71 -24.03
C ASP A 7 -10.63 -3.02 -22.73
N THR A 8 -10.56 -3.80 -21.65
CA THR A 8 -9.79 -3.42 -20.46
C THR A 8 -8.32 -3.54 -20.85
N GLY A 9 -7.92 -2.75 -21.85
CA GLY A 9 -6.55 -2.64 -22.29
C GLY A 9 -5.74 -2.27 -21.07
N SER A 10 -4.72 -3.08 -20.77
CA SER A 10 -3.76 -2.86 -19.70
C SER A 10 -3.28 -1.40 -19.74
N GLN A 11 -3.93 -0.52 -18.97
CA GLN A 11 -3.60 0.90 -18.95
C GLN A 11 -2.34 1.03 -18.11
N ILE A 12 -1.20 0.92 -18.78
CA ILE A 12 0.11 1.17 -18.17
C ILE A 12 0.13 2.64 -17.71
N LYS A 13 -0.06 2.86 -16.41
CA LYS A 13 0.10 4.17 -15.78
C LYS A 13 1.60 4.44 -15.61
N ARG A 14 2.10 5.50 -16.25
CA ARG A 14 3.52 5.88 -16.17
C ARG A 14 3.78 6.74 -14.94
N ILE A 15 4.80 6.39 -14.16
CA ILE A 15 5.30 7.20 -13.05
C ILE A 15 6.61 7.87 -13.51
N PRO A 16 6.64 9.19 -13.73
CA PRO A 16 7.87 9.87 -14.09
C PRO A 16 8.82 9.90 -12.87
N VAL A 17 10.05 9.44 -13.08
CA VAL A 17 11.11 9.43 -12.06
C VAL A 17 12.37 10.12 -12.57
N LYS A 18 13.19 10.64 -11.66
CA LYS A 18 14.50 11.22 -12.00
C LYS A 18 15.50 10.09 -12.30
N LYS A 19 16.53 10.39 -13.09
CA LYS A 19 17.60 9.42 -13.44
C LYS A 19 18.24 8.72 -12.23
N PRO A 20 18.55 9.41 -11.11
CA PRO A 20 19.12 8.74 -9.94
C PRO A 20 18.14 7.72 -9.35
N THR A 21 16.90 8.13 -9.10
CA THR A 21 15.83 7.24 -8.58
C THR A 21 15.57 6.05 -9.49
N TRP A 22 15.64 6.24 -10.80
CA TRP A 22 15.49 5.13 -11.74
C TRP A 22 16.64 4.11 -11.64
N ARG A 23 17.87 4.58 -11.44
CA ARG A 23 19.02 3.70 -11.20
C ARG A 23 18.88 2.95 -9.89
N ASP A 24 18.48 3.63 -8.82
CA ASP A 24 18.28 3.00 -7.51
C ASP A 24 17.19 1.92 -7.59
N LEU A 25 16.07 2.19 -8.30
CA LEU A 25 15.03 1.19 -8.55
C LEU A 25 15.56 0.00 -9.37
N HIS A 26 16.46 0.23 -10.31
CA HIS A 26 17.07 -0.84 -11.09
C HIS A 26 18.00 -1.70 -10.22
N ASP A 27 18.80 -1.09 -9.36
CA ASP A 27 19.74 -1.80 -8.48
C ASP A 27 19.02 -2.59 -7.38
N LEU A 28 17.84 -2.15 -6.95
CA LEU A 28 16.98 -2.85 -5.99
C LEU A 28 16.22 -4.05 -6.58
N LYS A 29 16.22 -4.17 -7.91
CA LYS A 29 15.42 -5.15 -8.63
C LYS A 29 16.13 -6.51 -8.68
N GLU A 30 15.40 -7.59 -8.39
CA GLU A 30 15.96 -8.95 -8.47
C GLU A 30 15.96 -9.50 -9.91
N ALA A 31 16.79 -10.54 -10.13
CA ALA A 31 16.88 -11.18 -11.44
C ALA A 31 15.54 -11.83 -11.82
N GLY A 32 14.97 -11.39 -12.94
CA GLY A 32 13.67 -11.89 -13.43
C GLY A 32 12.44 -11.19 -12.82
N GLU A 33 12.62 -10.34 -11.81
CA GLU A 33 11.54 -9.52 -11.24
C GLU A 33 11.08 -8.49 -12.29
N SER A 34 9.87 -7.98 -12.17
CA SER A 34 9.35 -6.82 -12.90
C SER A 34 9.35 -5.58 -12.00
N TYR A 35 9.24 -4.38 -12.59
CA TYR A 35 9.12 -3.17 -11.76
C TYR A 35 7.80 -3.15 -10.98
N ASP A 36 6.75 -3.79 -11.48
CA ASP A 36 5.46 -3.88 -10.79
C ASP A 36 5.55 -4.75 -9.54
N GLU A 37 6.27 -5.88 -9.61
CA GLU A 37 6.54 -6.75 -8.46
C GLU A 37 7.41 -6.04 -7.42
N LEU A 38 8.49 -5.38 -7.85
CA LEU A 38 9.35 -4.58 -6.97
C LEU A 38 8.54 -3.50 -6.23
N LEU A 39 7.75 -2.71 -6.98
CA LEU A 39 6.94 -1.63 -6.41
C LEU A 39 5.87 -2.19 -5.46
N SER A 40 5.22 -3.29 -5.81
CA SER A 40 4.22 -3.96 -4.95
C SER A 40 4.84 -4.39 -3.62
N ARG A 41 6.05 -4.97 -3.65
CA ARG A 41 6.80 -5.35 -2.45
C ARG A 41 7.19 -4.14 -1.60
N MET A 42 7.67 -3.06 -2.23
CA MET A 42 8.01 -1.82 -1.54
C MET A 42 6.79 -1.17 -0.88
N ILE A 43 5.66 -1.13 -1.58
CA ILE A 43 4.39 -0.60 -1.05
C ILE A 43 3.94 -1.38 0.17
N ARG A 44 3.99 -2.71 0.11
CA ARG A 44 3.64 -3.56 1.25
C ARG A 44 4.52 -3.25 2.46
N ARG A 45 5.84 -3.21 2.26
CA ARG A 45 6.80 -2.89 3.33
C ARG A 45 6.52 -1.53 4.00
N GLU A 46 6.22 -0.51 3.21
CA GLU A 46 5.91 0.83 3.74
C GLU A 46 4.60 0.83 4.55
N ARG A 47 3.58 0.08 4.11
CA ARG A 47 2.32 -0.07 4.86
C ARG A 47 2.55 -0.80 6.18
N ASP A 48 3.22 -1.95 6.13
CA ASP A 48 3.53 -2.73 7.32
C ASP A 48 4.33 -1.90 8.34
N TYR A 49 5.26 -1.06 7.86
CA TYR A 49 6.01 -0.15 8.72
C TYR A 49 5.12 0.94 9.36
N ARG A 50 4.20 1.53 8.59
CA ARG A 50 3.27 2.55 9.12
C ARG A 50 2.30 1.97 10.13
N ASP A 51 1.76 0.79 9.86
CA ASP A 51 0.84 0.10 10.76
C ASP A 51 1.55 -0.25 12.07
N TRP A 52 2.77 -0.80 11.98
CA TRP A 52 3.60 -1.05 13.15
C TRP A 52 3.90 0.23 13.93
N LYS A 53 4.29 1.31 13.24
CA LYS A 53 4.59 2.59 13.88
C LYS A 53 3.36 3.17 14.61
N MET A 54 2.18 3.07 14.01
CA MET A 54 0.93 3.49 14.62
C MET A 54 0.64 2.72 15.90
N ILE A 55 0.82 1.40 15.88
CA ILE A 55 0.61 0.56 17.08
C ILE A 55 1.57 0.97 18.20
N VAL A 56 2.86 1.14 17.88
CA VAL A 56 3.87 1.57 18.87
C VAL A 56 3.51 2.95 19.46
N GLU A 57 3.06 3.89 18.64
CA GLU A 57 2.64 5.20 19.12
C GLU A 57 1.42 5.12 20.06
N ILE A 58 0.46 4.25 19.77
CA ILE A 58 -0.69 3.99 20.66
C ILE A 58 -0.22 3.34 21.97
N GLU A 59 0.72 2.40 21.93
CA GLU A 59 1.30 1.80 23.15
C GLU A 59 2.03 2.83 24.03
N GLU A 60 2.75 3.78 23.41
CA GLU A 60 3.51 4.79 24.14
C GLU A 60 2.64 5.93 24.68
N THR A 61 1.58 6.31 23.97
CA THR A 61 0.81 7.54 24.26
C THR A 61 -0.65 7.31 24.60
N GLY A 62 -1.17 6.11 24.35
CA GLY A 62 -2.59 5.80 24.45
C GLY A 62 -3.09 5.57 25.87
N GLU A 63 -4.27 6.09 26.15
CA GLU A 63 -5.07 5.68 27.31
C GLU A 63 -5.94 4.48 26.90
N PHE A 64 -5.61 3.29 27.41
CA PHE A 64 -6.35 2.07 27.10
C PHE A 64 -7.59 1.96 28.00
N VAL A 65 -8.77 2.05 27.40
CA VAL A 65 -10.06 1.82 28.06
C VAL A 65 -10.62 0.44 27.71
N ALA A 66 -11.42 -0.13 28.61
CA ALA A 66 -12.09 -1.40 28.35
C ALA A 66 -13.10 -1.22 27.20
N PHE A 67 -13.11 -2.17 26.26
CA PHE A 67 -14.07 -2.17 25.16
C PHE A 67 -15.42 -2.68 25.68
N ASP A 68 -16.45 -1.83 25.59
CA ASP A 68 -17.85 -2.20 25.81
C ASP A 68 -18.62 -2.15 24.48
N PRO A 69 -19.11 -3.30 23.95
CA PRO A 69 -19.88 -3.32 22.70
C PRO A 69 -21.21 -2.57 22.80
N ASP A 70 -21.76 -2.38 24.01
CA ASP A 70 -23.03 -1.67 24.20
C ASP A 70 -22.88 -0.15 23.99
N ASP A 71 -21.65 0.41 24.03
CA ASP A 71 -21.37 1.82 23.73
C ASP A 71 -21.50 2.14 22.23
N LEU A 72 -21.25 1.15 21.35
CA LEU A 72 -21.34 1.31 19.89
C LEU A 72 -22.77 1.22 19.35
N LEU A 73 -23.69 0.66 20.15
CA LEU A 73 -25.09 0.44 19.77
C LEU A 73 -26.02 1.57 20.25
N GLN A 74 -25.48 2.61 20.90
CA GLN A 74 -26.26 3.74 21.43
C GLN A 74 -26.42 4.91 20.45
N ASP A 75 -25.71 4.88 19.30
CA ASP A 75 -25.88 5.87 18.24
C ASP A 75 -27.00 5.42 17.26
N ASP A 76 -28.26 5.55 17.69
CA ASP A 76 -29.48 5.51 16.83
C ASP A 76 -29.92 6.95 16.43
#